data_AF-A0A6G0XD49-F1
#
_entry.id   AF-A0A6G0XD49-F1
#
_cell.length_a   1.000
_cell.length_b   1.000
_cell.length_c   1.000
_cell.angle_alpha   90.00
_cell.angle_beta   90.00
_cell.angle_gamma   90.00
#
_symmetry.space_group_name_H-M   'P 1'
#
loop_
_entity.id
_entity.type
_entity.pdbx_description
1 polymer ?
#
loop_
_entity_poly.entity_id
_entity_poly.type
_entity_poly.pdbx_seq_one_letter_code
_entity_poly.pdbx_strand_id
1 'polypeptide(L)'
;MKYLHEHEFTAEEKSKEYGTKGWPTWHYGVLTLYAGHIAIHNCTFESGVDKNTNMLDFPTTSADDVQNHAHLHTWQDRERFSKFEFAEGKYASENISALSLNKVSDYAMFMALDSQEKASP
;
A
#
# COMPACT_ATOMS: atom_id res chain seq x y z
N MET A 1 12.51 10.08 -11.69
CA MET A 1 12.32 9.50 -13.06
C MET A 1 11.78 10.54 -14.03
N LYS A 2 12.47 11.70 -14.11
CA LYS A 2 12.08 12.79 -15.01
C LYS A 2 12.29 12.39 -16.49
N TYR A 3 13.39 11.71 -16.78
CA TYR A 3 13.69 11.23 -18.13
C TYR A 3 12.60 10.31 -18.71
N LEU A 4 12.19 9.25 -18.00
CA LEU A 4 11.11 8.37 -18.49
C LEU A 4 9.81 9.16 -18.71
N HIS A 5 9.47 10.07 -17.78
CA HIS A 5 8.32 10.95 -17.94
C HIS A 5 8.43 11.82 -19.20
N GLU A 6 9.59 12.39 -19.50
CA GLU A 6 9.76 13.34 -20.61
C GLU A 6 9.89 12.65 -21.97
N HIS A 7 10.45 11.44 -22.02
CA HIS A 7 10.92 10.85 -23.27
C HIS A 7 10.36 9.46 -23.61
N GLU A 8 9.97 8.66 -22.61
CA GLU A 8 9.65 7.23 -22.85
C GLU A 8 8.15 6.95 -22.89
N PHE A 9 7.35 7.77 -22.20
CA PHE A 9 5.89 7.63 -22.23
C PHE A 9 5.25 8.61 -23.22
N THR A 10 4.39 8.07 -24.08
CA THR A 10 3.57 8.83 -25.02
C THR A 10 2.53 9.69 -24.30
N ALA A 11 1.94 10.66 -25.00
CA ALA A 11 0.83 11.45 -24.45
C ALA A 11 -0.40 10.59 -24.13
N GLU A 12 -0.64 9.54 -24.92
CA GLU A 12 -1.72 8.58 -24.67
C GLU A 12 -1.47 7.83 -23.35
N GLU A 13 -0.29 7.25 -23.14
CA GLU A 13 0.02 6.48 -21.92
C GLU A 13 -0.01 7.31 -20.63
N LYS A 14 0.15 8.64 -20.74
CA LYS A 14 0.02 9.61 -19.63
C LYS A 14 -1.42 10.05 -19.38
N SER A 15 -2.33 9.78 -20.30
CA SER A 15 -3.71 10.30 -20.26
C SER A 15 -4.57 9.57 -19.21
N LYS A 16 -5.63 10.24 -18.75
CA LYS A 16 -6.59 9.62 -17.82
C LYS A 16 -7.34 8.47 -18.49
N GLU A 17 -7.62 8.61 -19.78
CA GLU A 17 -8.34 7.67 -20.62
C GLU A 17 -7.59 6.36 -20.82
N TYR A 18 -6.26 6.40 -20.75
CA TYR A 18 -5.42 5.20 -20.77
C TYR A 18 -5.58 4.37 -19.49
N GLY A 19 -5.96 5.01 -18.38
CA GLY A 19 -6.31 4.33 -17.14
C GLY A 19 -5.17 3.44 -16.65
N THR A 20 -5.45 2.14 -16.45
CA THR A 20 -4.49 1.14 -15.98
C THR A 20 -3.95 0.23 -17.09
N LYS A 21 -4.13 0.62 -18.37
CA LYS A 21 -3.53 -0.13 -19.49
C LYS A 21 -2.01 -0.22 -19.31
N GLY A 22 -1.45 -1.38 -19.64
CA GLY A 22 -0.02 -1.69 -19.48
C GLY A 22 0.39 -2.20 -18.09
N TRP A 23 -0.44 -2.03 -17.04
CA TRP A 23 -0.21 -2.64 -15.73
C TRP A 23 -0.36 -4.19 -15.81
N PRO A 24 0.48 -4.99 -15.12
CA PRO A 24 1.56 -4.63 -14.19
C PRO A 24 2.93 -4.45 -14.84
N THR A 25 3.00 -4.37 -16.16
CA THR A 25 4.24 -4.30 -16.93
C THR A 25 4.71 -2.85 -17.15
N TRP A 26 4.57 -2.31 -18.35
CA TRP A 26 4.91 -0.92 -18.70
C TRP A 26 3.73 0.00 -18.40
N HIS A 27 3.81 0.78 -17.31
CA HIS A 27 2.71 1.65 -16.90
C HIS A 27 3.20 2.95 -16.27
N TYR A 28 2.69 4.08 -16.78
CA TYR A 28 3.12 5.42 -16.36
C TYR A 28 2.85 5.69 -14.87
N GLY A 29 1.74 5.18 -14.34
CA GLY A 29 1.33 5.37 -12.94
C GLY A 29 2.30 4.77 -11.91
N VAL A 30 3.25 3.94 -12.35
CA VAL A 30 4.26 3.30 -11.48
C VAL A 30 5.70 3.69 -11.80
N LEU A 31 5.89 4.87 -12.41
CA LEU A 31 7.20 5.49 -12.60
C LEU A 31 8.06 5.53 -11.32
N THR A 32 7.44 5.72 -10.16
CA THR A 32 8.11 5.69 -8.85
C THR A 32 8.66 4.31 -8.50
N LEU A 33 7.99 3.22 -8.92
CA LEU A 33 8.50 1.86 -8.72
C LEU A 33 9.73 1.58 -9.58
N TYR A 34 9.75 2.03 -10.85
CA TYR A 34 10.97 1.95 -11.67
C TYR A 34 12.11 2.76 -11.06
N ALA A 35 11.81 3.94 -10.51
CA ALA A 35 12.80 4.75 -9.77
C ALA A 35 13.40 3.95 -8.62
N GLY A 36 12.53 3.31 -7.83
CA GLY A 36 12.90 2.48 -6.69
C GLY A 36 13.80 1.33 -7.10
N HIS A 37 13.45 0.58 -8.16
CA HIS A 37 14.28 -0.50 -8.68
C HIS A 37 15.68 -0.03 -9.11
N ILE A 38 15.78 1.08 -9.86
CA ILE A 38 17.08 1.63 -10.26
C ILE A 38 17.88 2.08 -9.03
N ALA A 39 17.24 2.76 -8.08
CA ALA A 39 17.90 3.24 -6.86
C ALA A 39 18.42 2.08 -6.01
N ILE A 40 17.59 1.06 -5.77
CA ILE A 40 17.99 -0.15 -5.03
C ILE A 40 19.18 -0.79 -5.73
N HIS A 41 19.07 -1.06 -7.04
CA HIS A 41 20.15 -1.70 -7.79
C HIS A 41 21.45 -0.90 -7.72
N ASN A 42 21.39 0.42 -7.92
CA ASN A 42 22.57 1.28 -7.85
C ASN A 42 23.21 1.31 -6.46
N CYS A 43 22.41 1.30 -5.39
CA CYS A 43 22.92 1.34 -4.01
C CYS A 43 23.42 -0.01 -3.49
N THR A 44 23.07 -1.11 -4.15
CA THR A 44 23.32 -2.48 -3.66
C THR A 44 24.02 -3.36 -4.70
N PHE A 45 24.55 -2.74 -5.75
CA PHE A 45 25.13 -3.42 -6.92
C PHE A 45 26.15 -4.51 -6.54
N GLU A 46 27.03 -4.21 -5.58
CA GLU A 46 28.11 -5.12 -5.16
C GLU A 46 27.66 -6.17 -4.13
N SER A 47 26.63 -5.88 -3.34
CA SER A 47 26.18 -6.73 -2.22
C SER A 47 24.99 -7.63 -2.59
N GLY A 48 24.27 -7.29 -3.65
CA GLY A 48 22.96 -7.87 -3.93
C GLY A 48 21.88 -7.43 -2.94
N VAL A 49 20.64 -7.85 -3.19
CA VAL A 49 19.45 -7.60 -2.36
C VAL A 49 18.62 -8.86 -2.32
N ASP A 50 18.09 -9.15 -1.12
CA ASP A 50 17.05 -10.14 -0.93
C ASP A 50 15.78 -9.46 -0.40
N LYS A 51 14.61 -9.90 -0.90
CA LYS A 51 13.32 -9.38 -0.44
C LYS A 51 12.82 -10.27 0.69
N ASN A 52 12.81 -9.74 1.92
CA ASN A 52 12.05 -10.36 3.00
C ASN A 52 10.54 -10.09 2.80
N THR A 53 9.83 -11.07 2.25
CA THR A 53 8.39 -10.98 1.93
C THR A 53 7.49 -10.89 3.16
N ASN A 54 8.01 -11.16 4.35
CA ASN A 54 7.22 -11.17 5.57
C ASN A 54 7.37 -9.86 6.36
N MET A 55 8.40 -9.05 6.09
CA MET A 55 8.68 -7.87 6.92
C MET A 55 8.10 -6.57 6.35
N LEU A 56 8.22 -6.40 5.03
CA LEU A 56 7.77 -5.21 4.32
C LEU A 56 6.67 -5.62 3.36
N ASP A 57 5.71 -4.71 3.14
CA ASP A 57 4.63 -4.94 2.16
C ASP A 57 3.79 -6.18 2.54
N PHE A 58 3.25 -6.19 3.77
CA PHE A 58 2.45 -7.31 4.30
C PHE A 58 0.93 -7.00 4.39
N PRO A 59 0.03 -7.91 3.99
CA PRO A 59 -1.43 -7.66 3.89
C PRO A 59 -2.08 -7.25 5.19
N THR A 60 -2.71 -6.06 5.21
CA THR A 60 -3.61 -5.63 6.29
C THR A 60 -4.85 -6.51 6.42
N THR A 61 -5.11 -7.43 5.50
CA THR A 61 -6.20 -8.40 5.61
C THR A 61 -5.81 -9.63 6.45
N SER A 62 -4.51 -9.78 6.77
CA SER A 62 -3.97 -10.95 7.45
C SER A 62 -4.45 -11.10 8.91
N ALA A 63 -4.45 -12.35 9.37
CA ALA A 63 -4.65 -12.73 10.76
C ALA A 63 -3.33 -13.03 11.51
N ASP A 64 -2.17 -12.80 10.87
CA ASP A 64 -0.86 -13.01 11.45
C ASP A 64 -0.56 -12.01 12.60
N ASP A 65 0.49 -12.29 13.37
CA ASP A 65 0.91 -11.44 14.48
C ASP A 65 1.58 -10.16 13.95
N VAL A 66 1.05 -9.00 14.34
CA VAL A 66 1.55 -7.68 13.92
C VAL A 66 3.05 -7.50 14.21
N GLN A 67 3.58 -8.14 15.24
CA GLN A 67 4.98 -8.00 15.65
C GLN A 67 5.97 -8.63 14.65
N ASN A 68 5.49 -9.48 13.74
CA ASN A 68 6.32 -10.12 12.72
C ASN A 68 6.52 -9.25 11.46
N HIS A 69 5.87 -8.08 11.40
CA HIS A 69 5.78 -7.27 10.19
C HIS A 69 6.11 -5.80 10.49
N ALA A 70 7.14 -5.26 9.85
CA ALA A 70 7.53 -3.86 10.03
C ALA A 70 6.62 -2.87 9.28
N HIS A 71 6.06 -3.29 8.13
CA HIS A 71 5.20 -2.44 7.33
C HIS A 71 4.02 -3.21 6.75
N LEU A 72 2.82 -2.71 7.02
CA LEU A 72 1.57 -3.24 6.48
C LEU A 72 1.14 -2.47 5.23
N HIS A 73 0.53 -3.15 4.28
CA HIS A 73 -0.03 -2.54 3.08
C HIS A 73 -1.51 -2.93 2.95
N THR A 74 -2.33 -1.96 2.55
CA THR A 74 -3.74 -2.17 2.26
C THR A 74 -3.95 -2.26 0.76
N TRP A 75 -4.18 -3.50 0.29
CA TRP A 75 -4.46 -3.82 -1.11
C TRP A 75 -5.85 -3.33 -1.54
N GLN A 76 -6.13 -3.51 -2.82
CA GLN A 76 -7.39 -3.14 -3.46
C GLN A 76 -8.44 -4.25 -3.31
N ASP A 77 -8.72 -4.65 -2.08
CA ASP A 77 -9.73 -5.65 -1.74
C ASP A 77 -10.76 -5.09 -0.74
N ARG A 78 -11.71 -5.92 -0.33
CA ARG A 78 -12.75 -5.61 0.66
C ARG A 78 -12.78 -6.67 1.77
N GLU A 79 -11.62 -7.18 2.15
CA GLU A 79 -11.53 -8.10 3.29
C GLU A 79 -11.39 -7.34 4.62
N ARG A 80 -11.14 -8.07 5.72
CA ARG A 80 -11.27 -7.64 7.13
C ARG A 80 -10.94 -6.16 7.40
N PHE A 81 -9.77 -5.67 6.96
CA PHE A 81 -9.47 -4.23 6.91
C PHE A 81 -9.25 -3.77 5.46
N SER A 82 -10.14 -2.92 4.98
CA SER A 82 -10.13 -2.37 3.62
C SER A 82 -10.20 -0.85 3.64
N LYS A 83 -9.29 -0.21 2.88
CA LYS A 83 -9.30 1.25 2.67
C LYS A 83 -10.57 1.74 1.98
N PHE A 84 -11.20 0.91 1.14
CA PHE A 84 -12.45 1.28 0.47
C PHE A 84 -13.60 1.30 1.46
N GLU A 85 -13.72 0.27 2.29
CA GLU A 85 -14.77 0.19 3.31
C GLU A 85 -14.60 1.26 4.39
N PHE A 86 -13.34 1.56 4.76
CA PHE A 86 -13.02 2.68 5.64
C PHE A 86 -13.46 4.02 5.04
N ALA A 87 -13.13 4.29 3.78
CA ALA A 87 -13.54 5.52 3.09
C ALA A 87 -15.07 5.62 2.90
N GLU A 88 -15.75 4.49 2.80
CA GLU A 88 -17.22 4.40 2.74
C GLU A 88 -17.90 4.49 4.13
N GLY A 89 -17.12 4.61 5.22
CA GLY A 89 -17.63 4.74 6.59
C GLY A 89 -18.23 3.45 7.16
N LYS A 90 -17.96 2.30 6.57
CA LYS A 90 -18.58 1.02 6.97
C LYS A 90 -18.15 0.51 8.34
N TYR A 91 -17.07 1.05 8.89
CA TYR A 91 -16.56 0.68 10.22
C TYR A 91 -17.11 1.56 11.35
N ALA A 92 -18.12 2.39 11.10
CA ALA A 92 -18.70 3.28 12.12
C ALA A 92 -19.26 2.54 13.35
N SER A 93 -19.68 1.28 13.20
CA SER A 93 -20.19 0.43 14.29
C SER A 93 -19.14 -0.52 14.88
N GLU A 94 -17.89 -0.44 14.43
CA GLU A 94 -16.83 -1.32 14.91
C GLU A 94 -16.53 -1.03 16.39
N ASN A 95 -16.43 -2.09 17.21
CA ASN A 95 -16.06 -1.94 18.61
C ASN A 95 -14.53 -1.89 18.75
N ILE A 96 -13.98 -0.68 18.79
CA ILE A 96 -12.53 -0.43 18.90
C ILE A 96 -11.90 -1.19 20.08
N SER A 97 -12.57 -1.23 21.23
CA SER A 97 -12.06 -1.90 22.44
C SER A 97 -12.02 -3.42 22.34
N ALA A 98 -12.71 -4.02 21.37
CA ALA A 98 -12.71 -5.47 21.13
C ALA A 98 -11.67 -5.91 20.09
N LEU A 99 -10.96 -4.97 19.44
CA LEU A 99 -9.94 -5.27 18.45
C LEU A 99 -8.70 -5.90 19.11
N SER A 100 -8.18 -6.96 18.51
CA SER A 100 -6.93 -7.57 18.95
C SER A 100 -5.74 -6.85 18.31
N LEU A 101 -5.04 -6.01 19.06
CA LEU A 101 -3.89 -5.25 18.54
C LEU A 101 -2.69 -6.12 18.15
N ASN A 102 -2.67 -7.39 18.54
CA ASN A 102 -1.65 -8.34 18.08
C ASN A 102 -1.97 -8.93 16.71
N LYS A 103 -3.19 -8.77 16.19
CA LYS A 103 -3.58 -9.30 14.87
C LYS A 103 -3.48 -8.18 13.83
N VAL A 104 -2.75 -8.41 12.75
CA VAL A 104 -2.47 -7.43 11.69
C VAL A 104 -3.72 -6.64 11.24
N SER A 105 -4.80 -7.34 10.91
CA SER A 105 -6.02 -6.71 10.41
C SER A 105 -6.78 -5.88 11.43
N ASP A 106 -6.81 -6.31 12.70
CA ASP A 106 -7.43 -5.54 13.78
C ASP A 106 -6.55 -4.35 14.18
N TYR A 107 -5.22 -4.49 14.14
CA TYR A 107 -4.30 -3.39 14.35
C TYR A 107 -4.45 -2.31 13.28
N ALA A 108 -4.50 -2.69 12.00
CA ALA A 108 -4.73 -1.75 10.90
C ALA A 108 -6.07 -1.01 11.03
N MET A 109 -7.13 -1.74 11.41
CA MET A 109 -8.45 -1.17 11.73
C MET A 109 -8.37 -0.15 12.87
N PHE A 110 -7.72 -0.52 13.96
CA PHE A 110 -7.54 0.34 15.12
C PHE A 110 -6.83 1.64 14.75
N MET A 111 -5.69 1.55 14.06
CA MET A 111 -4.90 2.71 13.65
C MET A 111 -5.70 3.66 12.75
N ALA A 112 -6.50 3.11 11.83
CA ALA A 112 -7.33 3.93 10.95
C ALA A 112 -8.45 4.65 11.71
N LEU A 113 -9.17 3.95 12.60
CA LEU A 113 -10.26 4.54 13.38
C LEU A 113 -9.76 5.54 14.43
N ASP A 114 -8.66 5.25 15.12
CA ASP A 114 -8.07 6.14 16.13
C ASP A 114 -7.51 7.44 15.50
N SER A 115 -7.10 7.40 14.24
CA SER A 115 -6.61 8.57 13.52
C SER A 115 -7.70 9.59 13.13
N GLN A 116 -8.98 9.23 13.23
CA GLN A 116 -10.08 10.13 12.89
C GLN A 116 -10.23 11.24 13.93
N GLU A 117 -10.51 12.46 13.48
CA GLU A 117 -10.88 13.54 14.40
C GLU A 117 -12.12 13.12 15.20
N LYS A 118 -11.99 13.10 16.52
CA LYS A 118 -13.13 12.83 17.40
C LYS A 118 -14.11 13.99 17.23
N ALA A 119 -15.35 13.69 16.83
CA ALA A 119 -16.40 14.69 16.79
C ALA A 119 -16.48 15.38 18.16
N SER A 120 -16.36 16.71 18.16
CA SER A 120 -16.56 17.50 19.37
C SER A 120 -17.97 17.21 19.94
N PRO A 121 -18.09 17.07 21.28
CA PRO A 121 -19.35 16.72 21.92
C PRO A 121 -20.48 17.72 21.67
#